data_AF-A0A955TV26-F1
#
_entry.id   AF-A0A955TV26-F1
#
_cell.length_a   1.000
_cell.length_b   1.000
_cell.length_c   1.000
_cell.angle_alpha   90.00
_cell.angle_beta   90.00
_cell.angle_gamma   90.00
#
_symmetry.space_group_name_H-M   'P 1'
#
loop_
_entity.id
_entity.type
_entity.pdbx_description
1 polymer ?
#
loop_
_entity_poly.entity_id
_entity_poly.type
_entity_poly.pdbx_seq_one_letter_code
_entity_poly.pdbx_strand_id
1 'polypeptide(L)'
;MSVTNIPEKVKIRLWGKAAGRCEYEGCNEPLWLDSLTKAEFNTAYIAHIIADSPDGPRGDPIYSEQLKAEISNLMLMCDKHHRLIDKEDVAGHTIERLQAMKAAHEQRIEVVSSIDADKKSHILLYGANIGVHTSPLSLSEAALAMSPDRYPADAHPLSIGLKNSSFEDHSVTFWTIEDDHLRNMVIQQVRPRLKANEISHLSVFAIAPQPLLILLGSLLSDIPAAEVYQRHREPSSWKWETKPNDFQFIVSEPNEITGPPVLVFSLSASITNDRLFVRMGKGITVWRVTIPSPHNDFLKSRQQAQAFRQQIRTLMDHIKLRHGENEIIHVFPAMPVCLAVEFGRLLMPKADLPLRIYDENKAKGGFVHALDINLPKRN
;
A
#
# COMPACT_ATOMS: atom_id res chain seq x y z
N MET A 1 -2.75 -25.64 40.98
CA MET A 1 -1.52 -25.09 40.37
C MET A 1 -0.81 -26.25 39.72
N SER A 2 -0.26 -26.07 38.51
CA SER A 2 0.55 -27.10 37.86
C SER A 2 1.69 -27.53 38.79
N VAL A 3 1.95 -28.84 38.84
CA VAL A 3 3.07 -29.44 39.60
C VAL A 3 4.23 -29.80 38.67
N THR A 4 4.07 -29.54 37.38
CA THR A 4 5.04 -29.90 36.35
C THR A 4 6.21 -28.93 36.32
N ASN A 5 7.42 -29.49 36.42
CA ASN A 5 8.63 -28.74 36.12
C ASN A 5 8.89 -28.74 34.61
N ILE A 6 8.58 -27.62 33.95
CA ILE A 6 8.90 -27.43 32.54
C ILE A 6 10.40 -27.11 32.41
N PRO A 7 11.18 -27.85 31.59
CA PRO A 7 12.60 -27.59 31.43
C PRO A 7 12.88 -26.17 30.92
N GLU A 8 13.95 -25.55 31.41
CA GLU A 8 14.27 -24.16 31.07
C GLU A 8 14.45 -23.93 29.56
N LYS A 9 15.09 -24.89 28.86
CA LYS A 9 15.22 -24.87 27.40
C LYS A 9 13.86 -24.82 26.67
N VAL A 10 12.82 -25.42 27.24
CA VAL A 10 11.47 -25.40 26.67
C VAL A 10 10.82 -24.04 26.92
N LYS A 11 10.97 -23.48 28.12
CA LYS A 11 10.48 -22.13 28.44
C LYS A 11 11.10 -21.09 27.52
N ILE A 12 12.43 -21.08 27.35
CA ILE A 12 13.15 -20.16 26.46
C ILE A 12 12.62 -20.26 25.03
N ARG A 13 12.42 -21.47 24.51
CA ARG A 13 11.88 -21.68 23.16
C ARG A 13 10.43 -21.19 23.03
N LEU A 14 9.59 -21.44 24.04
CA LEU A 14 8.21 -20.95 24.06
C LEU A 14 8.19 -19.41 24.06
N TRP A 15 8.99 -18.77 24.91
CA TRP A 15 9.15 -17.32 24.94
C TRP A 15 9.63 -16.75 23.59
N GLY A 16 10.59 -17.41 22.95
CA GLY A 16 11.08 -17.05 21.63
C GLY A 16 10.00 -17.14 20.55
N LYS A 17 9.29 -18.27 20.47
CA LYS A 17 8.19 -18.48 19.51
C LYS A 17 7.00 -17.55 19.72
N ALA A 18 6.73 -17.18 20.97
CA ALA A 18 5.66 -16.25 21.31
C ALA A 18 6.08 -14.78 21.23
N ALA A 19 7.37 -14.47 21.01
CA ALA A 19 7.97 -13.13 21.10
C ALA A 19 7.64 -12.40 22.42
N GLY A 20 7.57 -13.15 23.53
CA GLY A 20 7.18 -12.63 24.85
C GLY A 20 5.81 -11.97 24.88
N ARG A 21 4.86 -12.44 24.05
CA ARG A 21 3.49 -11.94 23.96
C ARG A 21 2.48 -13.02 24.24
N CYS A 22 1.34 -12.63 24.80
CA CYS A 22 0.23 -13.55 25.02
C CYS A 22 -0.26 -14.15 23.69
N GLU A 23 -0.30 -15.48 23.62
CA GLU A 23 -0.72 -16.28 22.46
C GLU A 23 -2.25 -16.42 22.33
N TYR A 24 -3.03 -15.80 23.23
CA TYR A 24 -4.48 -15.76 23.12
C TYR A 24 -4.91 -14.90 21.93
N GLU A 25 -5.84 -15.41 21.12
CA GLU A 25 -6.36 -14.72 19.94
C GLU A 25 -6.92 -13.34 20.29
N GLY A 26 -6.39 -12.30 19.65
CA GLY A 26 -6.80 -10.90 19.86
C GLY A 26 -6.13 -10.18 21.03
N CYS A 27 -5.23 -10.81 21.79
CA CYS A 27 -4.53 -10.15 22.92
C CYS A 27 -3.19 -9.51 22.53
N ASN A 28 -2.15 -10.31 22.28
CA ASN A 28 -0.80 -9.84 21.90
C ASN A 28 -0.11 -8.88 22.91
N GLU A 29 -0.53 -8.90 24.17
CA GLU A 29 0.05 -8.08 25.26
C GLU A 29 1.51 -8.49 25.55
N PRO A 30 2.45 -7.54 25.76
CA PRO A 30 3.80 -7.85 26.22
C PRO A 30 3.78 -8.45 27.63
N LEU A 31 4.48 -9.57 27.84
CA LEU A 31 4.51 -10.27 29.12
C LEU A 31 5.79 -10.07 29.94
N TRP A 32 6.64 -9.15 29.49
CA TRP A 32 7.93 -8.80 30.13
C TRP A 32 7.91 -7.39 30.76
N LEU A 33 6.77 -6.69 30.69
CA LEU A 33 6.61 -5.30 31.11
C LEU A 33 5.17 -5.07 31.57
N ASP A 34 4.99 -4.36 32.68
CA ASP A 34 3.69 -3.81 33.04
C ASP A 34 3.33 -2.60 32.16
N SER A 35 2.17 -2.68 31.52
CA SER A 35 1.74 -1.69 30.52
C SER A 35 1.50 -0.29 31.12
N LEU A 36 1.18 -0.20 32.41
CA LEU A 36 0.87 1.05 33.12
C LEU A 36 2.13 1.71 33.69
N THR A 37 2.85 1.00 34.55
CA THR A 37 4.01 1.49 35.30
C THR A 37 5.32 1.44 34.53
N LYS A 38 5.37 0.67 33.44
CA LYS A 38 6.59 0.36 32.67
C LYS A 38 7.66 -0.38 33.49
N ALA A 39 7.29 -1.00 34.61
CA ALA A 39 8.19 -1.89 35.34
C ALA A 39 8.42 -3.18 34.55
N GLU A 40 9.68 -3.59 34.40
CA GLU A 40 10.06 -4.83 33.71
C GLU A 40 10.05 -6.02 34.67
N PHE A 41 9.18 -6.99 34.41
CA PHE A 41 9.12 -8.26 35.12
C PHE A 41 8.29 -9.29 34.33
N ASN A 42 8.41 -10.56 34.70
CA ASN A 42 7.66 -11.64 34.05
C ASN A 42 6.20 -11.68 34.56
N THR A 43 5.25 -11.33 33.69
CA THR A 43 3.80 -11.43 33.94
C THR A 43 3.16 -12.66 33.27
N ALA A 44 3.95 -13.50 32.62
CA ALA A 44 3.46 -14.64 31.86
C ALA A 44 3.11 -15.84 32.73
N TYR A 45 2.09 -16.57 32.28
CA TYR A 45 1.78 -17.93 32.66
C TYR A 45 2.10 -18.85 31.48
N ILE A 46 2.57 -20.06 31.80
CA ILE A 46 2.66 -21.14 30.81
C ILE A 46 1.45 -22.03 31.02
N ALA A 47 0.48 -21.91 30.11
CA ALA A 47 -0.75 -22.67 30.13
C ALA A 47 -0.58 -23.99 29.37
N HIS A 48 -1.24 -25.04 29.85
CA HIS A 48 -1.30 -26.32 29.18
C HIS A 48 -2.54 -26.37 28.28
N ILE A 49 -2.37 -26.82 27.03
CA ILE A 49 -3.51 -27.09 26.14
C ILE A 49 -4.28 -28.31 26.67
N ILE A 50 -3.57 -29.41 26.91
CA ILE A 50 -4.00 -30.59 27.66
C ILE A 50 -3.34 -30.50 29.03
N ALA A 51 -4.15 -30.38 30.10
CA ALA A 51 -3.64 -30.23 31.46
C ALA A 51 -2.60 -31.29 31.83
N ASP A 52 -1.67 -30.93 32.72
CA ASP A 52 -0.64 -31.84 33.22
C ASP A 52 -1.14 -32.93 34.17
N SER A 53 -2.43 -32.87 34.54
CA SER A 53 -3.14 -33.88 35.30
C SER A 53 -4.36 -34.37 34.52
N PRO A 54 -4.68 -35.69 34.54
CA PRO A 54 -5.89 -36.23 33.91
C PRO A 54 -7.19 -35.57 34.40
N ASP A 55 -7.22 -35.12 35.66
CA ASP A 55 -8.40 -34.46 36.26
C ASP A 55 -8.41 -32.94 36.02
N GLY A 56 -7.43 -32.40 35.31
CA GLY A 56 -7.32 -30.98 35.00
C GLY A 56 -8.17 -30.54 33.80
N PRO A 57 -8.19 -29.23 33.48
CA PRO A 57 -8.85 -28.72 32.28
C PRO A 57 -8.37 -29.43 31.01
N ARG A 58 -9.28 -30.13 30.32
CA ARG A 58 -8.96 -30.95 29.13
C ARG A 58 -7.88 -32.00 29.39
N GLY A 59 -7.75 -32.47 30.64
CA GLY A 59 -6.84 -33.54 31.01
C GLY A 59 -7.19 -34.85 30.30
N ASP A 60 -6.17 -35.67 30.08
CA ASP A 60 -6.30 -36.98 29.45
C ASP A 60 -5.44 -38.01 30.19
N PRO A 61 -5.93 -39.24 30.47
CA PRO A 61 -5.20 -40.24 31.23
C PRO A 61 -3.83 -40.63 30.67
N ILE A 62 -3.62 -40.44 29.37
CA ILE A 62 -2.39 -40.80 28.66
C ILE A 62 -1.60 -39.53 28.31
N TYR A 63 -2.25 -38.57 27.65
CA TYR A 63 -1.56 -37.42 27.08
C TYR A 63 -1.14 -36.38 28.11
N SER A 64 -1.82 -36.29 29.26
CA SER A 64 -1.42 -35.37 30.34
C SER A 64 0.02 -35.61 30.78
N GLU A 65 0.38 -36.86 31.05
CA GLU A 65 1.76 -37.19 31.47
C GLU A 65 2.75 -37.08 30.31
N GLN A 66 2.38 -37.52 29.11
CA GLN A 66 3.27 -37.52 27.94
C GLN A 66 3.61 -36.11 27.43
N LEU A 67 2.65 -35.18 27.50
CA LEU A 67 2.75 -33.87 26.86
C LEU A 67 2.96 -32.71 27.84
N LYS A 68 2.94 -32.93 29.16
CA LYS A 68 3.04 -31.86 30.17
C LYS A 68 4.26 -30.93 30.03
N ALA A 69 5.33 -31.40 29.38
CA ALA A 69 6.54 -30.62 29.11
C ALA A 69 6.82 -30.41 27.61
N GLU A 70 5.96 -30.90 26.72
CA GLU A 70 6.11 -30.76 25.28
C GLU A 70 5.67 -29.37 24.83
N ILE A 71 6.53 -28.66 24.10
CA ILE A 71 6.27 -27.27 23.69
C ILE A 71 4.99 -27.12 22.85
N SER A 72 4.61 -28.16 22.09
CA SER A 72 3.38 -28.19 21.31
C SER A 72 2.12 -28.14 22.18
N ASN A 73 2.23 -28.51 23.46
CA ASN A 73 1.15 -28.50 24.45
C ASN A 73 1.19 -27.28 25.39
N LEU A 74 2.13 -26.34 25.18
CA LEU A 74 2.32 -25.19 26.05
C LEU A 74 2.03 -23.88 25.32
N MET A 75 1.29 -22.98 25.97
CA MET A 75 1.03 -21.63 25.49
C MET A 75 1.47 -20.56 26.49
N LEU A 76 2.04 -19.46 26.00
CA LEU A 76 2.39 -18.29 26.79
C LEU A 76 1.18 -17.35 26.91
N MET A 77 0.71 -17.10 28.13
CA MET A 77 -0.55 -16.39 28.39
C MET A 77 -0.39 -15.29 29.44
N CYS A 78 -1.17 -14.20 29.35
CA CYS A 78 -1.34 -13.28 30.48
C CYS A 78 -2.27 -13.88 31.55
N ASP A 79 -2.26 -13.32 32.77
CA ASP A 79 -3.12 -13.77 33.88
C ASP A 79 -4.60 -13.90 33.47
N LYS A 80 -5.13 -12.88 32.79
CA LYS A 80 -6.53 -12.82 32.35
C LYS A 80 -6.89 -14.02 31.48
N HIS A 81 -6.10 -14.28 30.43
CA HIS A 81 -6.43 -15.34 29.47
C HIS A 81 -6.06 -16.73 29.99
N HIS A 82 -5.01 -16.87 30.79
CA HIS A 82 -4.72 -18.12 31.49
C HIS A 82 -5.90 -18.53 32.40
N ARG A 83 -6.45 -17.59 33.19
CA ARG A 83 -7.63 -17.86 34.02
C ARG A 83 -8.88 -18.17 33.19
N LEU A 84 -9.08 -17.46 32.08
CA LEU A 84 -10.22 -17.67 31.19
C LEU A 84 -10.27 -19.11 30.68
N ILE A 85 -9.16 -19.62 30.12
CA ILE A 85 -9.15 -20.93 29.47
C ILE A 85 -9.15 -22.11 30.46
N ASP A 86 -8.63 -21.91 31.68
CA ASP A 86 -8.47 -22.99 32.66
C ASP A 86 -9.53 -22.99 33.77
N LYS A 87 -10.33 -21.92 33.91
CA LYS A 87 -11.36 -21.83 34.96
C LYS A 87 -12.69 -21.30 34.47
N GLU A 88 -12.70 -20.14 33.81
CA GLU A 88 -13.96 -19.42 33.57
C GLU A 88 -14.74 -19.99 32.37
N ASP A 89 -14.05 -20.38 31.29
CA ASP A 89 -14.67 -20.89 30.06
C ASP A 89 -13.89 -22.09 29.48
N VAL A 90 -13.74 -23.15 30.27
CA VAL A 90 -13.03 -24.36 29.83
C VAL A 90 -13.71 -25.00 28.61
N ALA A 91 -15.05 -25.01 28.58
CA ALA A 91 -15.83 -25.62 27.50
C ALA A 91 -15.71 -24.87 26.16
N GLY A 92 -15.60 -23.53 26.20
CA GLY A 92 -15.40 -22.70 25.01
C GLY A 92 -13.97 -22.75 24.43
N HIS A 93 -13.02 -23.36 25.15
CA HIS A 93 -11.61 -23.44 24.78
C HIS A 93 -11.17 -24.88 24.62
N THR A 94 -11.64 -25.56 23.56
CA THR A 94 -11.23 -26.93 23.25
C THR A 94 -9.74 -27.03 22.90
N ILE A 95 -9.20 -28.25 22.91
CA ILE A 95 -7.81 -28.55 22.53
C ILE A 95 -7.52 -28.00 21.13
N GLU A 96 -8.40 -28.25 20.17
CA GLU A 96 -8.25 -27.86 18.76
C GLU A 96 -8.21 -26.34 18.62
N ARG A 97 -9.06 -25.63 19.37
CA ARG A 97 -9.08 -24.16 19.38
C ARG A 97 -7.77 -23.60 19.90
N LEU A 98 -7.28 -24.09 21.04
CA LEU A 98 -6.02 -23.62 21.63
C LEU A 98 -4.81 -23.94 20.73
N GLN A 99 -4.80 -25.11 20.11
CA GLN A 99 -3.78 -25.48 19.11
C GLN A 99 -3.81 -24.54 17.90
N ALA A 100 -5.01 -24.20 17.39
CA ALA A 100 -5.17 -23.26 16.29
C ALA A 100 -4.69 -21.84 16.66
N MET A 101 -5.04 -21.36 17.86
CA MET A 101 -4.56 -20.06 18.37
C MET A 101 -3.03 -20.02 18.45
N LYS A 102 -2.43 -21.05 19.03
CA LYS A 102 -0.97 -21.20 19.14
C LYS A 102 -0.32 -21.17 17.76
N ALA A 103 -0.77 -22.02 16.85
CA ALA A 103 -0.20 -22.13 15.51
C ALA A 103 -0.29 -20.81 14.76
N ALA A 104 -1.44 -20.13 14.81
CA ALA A 104 -1.63 -18.82 14.18
C ALA A 104 -0.73 -17.73 14.76
N HIS A 105 -0.56 -17.69 16.09
CA HIS A 105 0.35 -16.74 16.74
C HIS A 105 1.80 -16.99 16.37
N GLU A 106 2.30 -18.21 16.55
CA GLU A 106 3.69 -18.55 16.27
C GLU A 106 4.03 -18.38 14.79
N GLN A 107 3.14 -18.76 13.86
CA GLN A 107 3.34 -18.54 12.44
C GLN A 107 3.43 -17.04 12.10
N ARG A 108 2.58 -16.21 12.71
CA ARG A 108 2.62 -14.76 12.52
C ARG A 108 3.92 -14.16 13.06
N ILE A 109 4.38 -14.58 14.24
CA ILE A 109 5.67 -14.14 14.78
C ILE A 109 6.79 -14.53 13.82
N GLU A 110 6.87 -15.80 13.41
CA GLU A 110 7.87 -16.29 12.47
C GLU A 110 7.90 -15.46 11.18
N VAL A 111 6.75 -15.22 10.55
CA VAL A 111 6.65 -14.42 9.31
C VAL A 111 7.12 -12.98 9.51
N VAL A 112 6.72 -12.33 10.60
CA VAL A 112 7.08 -10.92 10.84
C VAL A 112 8.54 -10.77 11.30
N SER A 113 9.09 -11.75 12.03
CA SER A 113 10.48 -11.70 12.51
C SER A 113 11.49 -12.26 11.52
N SER A 114 11.07 -13.04 10.53
CA SER A 114 11.94 -13.56 9.44
C SER A 114 12.13 -12.56 8.30
N ILE A 115 11.51 -11.38 8.37
CA ILE A 115 11.72 -10.31 7.40
C ILE A 115 13.20 -9.90 7.40
N ASP A 116 13.87 -10.12 6.26
CA ASP A 116 15.30 -9.85 6.13
C ASP A 116 15.59 -8.34 6.25
N ALA A 117 16.74 -8.00 6.82
CA ALA A 117 17.16 -6.61 7.00
C ALA A 117 17.24 -5.82 5.67
N ASP A 118 17.37 -6.53 4.54
CA ASP A 118 17.35 -5.95 3.20
C ASP A 118 15.95 -5.50 2.73
N LYS A 119 14.88 -5.93 3.40
CA LYS A 119 13.47 -5.59 3.06
C LYS A 119 13.03 -4.22 3.57
N LYS A 120 13.92 -3.47 4.22
CA LYS A 120 13.66 -2.08 4.61
C LYS A 120 13.22 -1.25 3.40
N SER A 121 12.26 -0.36 3.61
CA SER A 121 11.80 0.57 2.59
C SER A 121 11.51 1.92 3.20
N HIS A 122 11.92 2.97 2.50
CA HIS A 122 11.56 4.33 2.87
C HIS A 122 10.10 4.57 2.47
N ILE A 123 9.33 5.19 3.35
CA ILE A 123 7.93 5.54 3.08
C ILE A 123 7.89 6.95 2.53
N LEU A 124 7.25 7.13 1.38
CA LEU A 124 6.99 8.43 0.79
C LEU A 124 5.48 8.70 0.84
N LEU A 125 5.11 9.79 1.51
CA LEU A 125 3.73 10.25 1.63
C LEU A 125 3.55 11.54 0.82
N TYR A 126 2.62 11.53 -0.14
CA TYR A 126 2.26 12.72 -0.91
C TYR A 126 0.75 12.95 -0.94
N GLY A 127 0.31 14.03 -0.31
CA GLY A 127 -1.09 14.45 -0.30
C GLY A 127 -1.23 15.87 -0.84
N ALA A 128 -2.29 16.11 -1.61
CA ALA A 128 -2.73 17.46 -2.01
C ALA A 128 -4.27 17.53 -1.96
N ASN A 129 -4.81 18.75 -1.93
CA ASN A 129 -6.27 18.96 -1.91
C ASN A 129 -6.91 18.44 -3.21
N ILE A 130 -8.09 17.82 -3.09
CA ILE A 130 -8.95 17.43 -4.23
C ILE A 130 -10.30 18.12 -4.03
N GLY A 131 -10.57 19.16 -4.82
CA GLY A 131 -11.57 20.16 -4.49
C GLY A 131 -11.35 20.73 -3.08
N VAL A 132 -12.39 20.66 -2.24
CA VAL A 132 -12.35 21.10 -0.82
C VAL A 132 -11.83 20.04 0.15
N HIS A 133 -11.55 18.83 -0.33
CA HIS A 133 -11.17 17.71 0.54
C HIS A 133 -9.67 17.64 0.73
N THR A 134 -9.24 17.54 1.99
CA THR A 134 -7.85 17.20 2.34
C THR A 134 -7.60 15.71 2.15
N SER A 135 -6.34 15.37 1.94
CA SER A 135 -5.89 14.00 1.64
C SER A 135 -4.97 13.48 2.75
N PRO A 136 -5.49 13.19 3.96
CA PRO A 136 -4.66 12.75 5.07
C PRO A 136 -4.05 11.39 4.78
N LEU A 137 -2.74 11.27 5.02
CA LEU A 137 -1.97 10.03 4.92
C LEU A 137 -1.38 9.70 6.29
N SER A 138 -1.47 8.43 6.68
CA SER A 138 -0.97 7.96 7.97
C SER A 138 0.26 7.07 7.80
N LEU A 139 1.30 7.35 8.59
CA LEU A 139 2.46 6.47 8.73
C LEU A 139 2.06 5.06 9.19
N SER A 140 1.13 4.95 10.14
CA SER A 140 0.74 3.65 10.70
C SER A 140 0.02 2.79 9.67
N GLU A 141 -0.89 3.39 8.88
CA GLU A 141 -1.58 2.68 7.80
C GLU A 141 -0.61 2.24 6.70
N ALA A 142 0.34 3.12 6.33
CA ALA A 142 1.38 2.82 5.35
C ALA A 142 2.29 1.66 5.82
N ALA A 143 2.78 1.72 7.06
CA ALA A 143 3.60 0.67 7.64
C ALA A 143 2.86 -0.67 7.72
N LEU A 144 1.57 -0.67 8.08
CA LEU A 144 0.74 -1.86 8.10
C LEU A 144 0.50 -2.44 6.70
N ALA A 145 0.43 -1.61 5.67
CA ALA A 145 0.21 -2.03 4.28
C ALA A 145 1.43 -2.73 3.65
N MET A 146 2.63 -2.38 4.12
CA MET A 146 3.89 -2.95 3.66
C MET A 146 4.15 -4.36 4.22
N SER A 147 3.57 -4.67 5.37
CA SER A 147 3.77 -5.95 6.06
C SER A 147 3.01 -7.09 5.36
N PRO A 148 3.58 -8.32 5.28
CA PRO A 148 4.89 -8.73 5.81
C PRO A 148 6.05 -8.57 4.82
N ASP A 149 5.79 -8.07 3.60
CA ASP A 149 6.79 -8.07 2.53
C ASP A 149 7.94 -7.07 2.80
N ARG A 150 7.64 -5.97 3.50
CA ARG A 150 8.56 -4.87 3.79
C ARG A 150 8.28 -4.23 5.16
N TYR A 151 9.28 -3.54 5.68
CA TYR A 151 9.15 -2.75 6.91
C TYR A 151 9.73 -1.33 6.73
N PRO A 152 9.29 -0.34 7.53
CA PRO A 152 9.78 1.03 7.44
C PRO A 152 11.29 1.11 7.74
N ALA A 153 12.04 1.75 6.86
CA ALA A 153 13.48 1.98 7.06
C ALA A 153 13.79 3.03 8.13
N ASP A 154 12.92 4.04 8.25
CA ASP A 154 13.04 5.17 9.18
C ASP A 154 11.80 5.26 10.07
N ALA A 155 11.95 5.86 11.25
CA ALA A 155 10.82 6.17 12.14
C ALA A 155 9.87 7.25 11.57
N HIS A 156 10.35 8.07 10.64
CA HIS A 156 9.60 9.15 10.02
C HIS A 156 9.53 8.99 8.50
N PRO A 157 8.37 9.22 7.86
CA PRO A 157 8.23 9.14 6.43
C PRO A 157 8.76 10.39 5.73
N LEU A 158 9.15 10.24 4.46
CA LEU A 158 9.39 11.34 3.53
C LEU A 158 8.04 11.97 3.16
N SER A 159 7.63 13.02 3.87
CA SER A 159 6.37 13.72 3.63
C SER A 159 6.61 14.95 2.76
N ILE A 160 6.09 14.93 1.52
CA ILE A 160 6.45 15.91 0.47
C ILE A 160 5.27 16.74 -0.05
N GLY A 161 4.09 16.63 0.59
CA GLY A 161 2.91 17.43 0.25
C GLY A 161 2.82 18.73 1.05
N LEU A 162 2.13 19.72 0.50
CA LEU A 162 1.82 20.96 1.22
C LEU A 162 0.85 20.70 2.36
N LYS A 163 1.24 21.07 3.58
CA LYS A 163 0.36 20.98 4.76
C LYS A 163 -0.46 22.26 4.90
N ASN A 164 -1.75 22.11 5.20
CA ASN A 164 -2.68 23.21 5.46
C ASN A 164 -2.77 24.24 4.33
N SER A 165 -2.66 23.79 3.07
CA SER A 165 -2.86 24.64 1.90
C SER A 165 -4.34 25.07 1.82
N SER A 166 -4.57 26.37 1.64
CA SER A 166 -5.91 26.93 1.36
C SER A 166 -6.23 27.01 -0.14
N PHE A 167 -5.30 26.60 -1.00
CA PHE A 167 -5.50 26.61 -2.44
C PHE A 167 -6.27 25.37 -2.89
N GLU A 168 -7.07 25.54 -3.94
CA GLU A 168 -7.91 24.51 -4.53
C GLU A 168 -7.68 24.38 -6.04
N ASP A 169 -7.93 23.19 -6.57
CA ASP A 169 -7.68 22.74 -7.95
C ASP A 169 -8.43 23.52 -9.05
N HIS A 170 -9.38 24.37 -8.68
CA HIS A 170 -10.06 25.27 -9.61
C HIS A 170 -9.24 26.53 -9.94
N SER A 171 -8.14 26.80 -9.22
CA SER A 171 -7.31 27.99 -9.41
C SER A 171 -6.01 27.66 -10.16
N VAL A 172 -5.55 28.58 -11.02
CA VAL A 172 -4.25 28.44 -11.69
C VAL A 172 -3.11 28.44 -10.67
N THR A 173 -3.24 29.27 -9.64
CA THR A 173 -2.26 29.40 -8.54
C THR A 173 -2.03 28.08 -7.81
N PHE A 174 -3.07 27.27 -7.58
CA PHE A 174 -2.94 25.94 -7.00
C PHE A 174 -1.96 25.07 -7.81
N TRP A 175 -2.18 24.96 -9.12
CA TRP A 175 -1.35 24.11 -9.98
C TRP A 175 0.10 24.59 -10.02
N THR A 176 0.34 25.90 -10.08
CA THR A 176 1.69 26.47 -10.05
C THR A 176 2.41 26.16 -8.73
N ILE A 177 1.74 26.41 -7.60
CA ILE A 177 2.33 26.20 -6.27
C ILE A 177 2.61 24.71 -6.01
N GLU A 178 1.66 23.84 -6.33
CA GLU A 178 1.81 22.39 -6.13
C GLU A 178 2.88 21.78 -7.04
N ASP A 179 2.97 22.19 -8.31
CA ASP A 179 4.04 21.74 -9.23
C ASP A 179 5.43 22.14 -8.71
N ASP A 180 5.63 23.42 -8.37
CA ASP A 180 6.91 23.92 -7.87
C ASP A 180 7.27 23.28 -6.53
N HIS A 181 6.32 23.18 -5.60
CA HIS A 181 6.56 22.56 -4.30
C HIS A 181 6.95 21.09 -4.43
N LEU A 182 6.18 20.30 -5.20
CA LEU A 182 6.42 18.87 -5.37
C LEU A 182 7.81 18.61 -5.97
N ARG A 183 8.18 19.36 -7.03
CA ARG A 183 9.51 19.28 -7.63
C ARG A 183 10.61 19.59 -6.63
N ASN A 184 10.48 20.69 -5.90
CA ASN A 184 11.45 21.12 -4.91
C ASN A 184 11.61 20.09 -3.79
N MET A 185 10.51 19.50 -3.32
CA MET A 185 10.57 18.52 -2.24
C MET A 185 11.22 17.20 -2.67
N VAL A 186 10.96 16.73 -3.89
CA VAL A 186 11.68 15.58 -4.43
C VAL A 186 13.19 15.88 -4.55
N ILE A 187 13.56 17.07 -5.05
CA ILE A 187 14.96 17.48 -5.20
C ILE A 187 15.67 17.61 -3.84
N GLN A 188 14.98 18.09 -2.81
CA GLN A 188 15.58 18.36 -1.49
C GLN A 188 15.60 17.13 -0.58
N GLN A 189 14.55 16.30 -0.60
CA GLN A 189 14.41 15.19 0.37
C GLN A 189 14.70 13.81 -0.22
N VAL A 190 14.39 13.59 -1.51
CA VAL A 190 14.45 12.25 -2.12
C VAL A 190 15.75 12.06 -2.91
N ARG A 191 16.06 12.99 -3.82
CA ARG A 191 17.22 12.90 -4.71
C ARG A 191 18.58 12.78 -4.00
N PRO A 192 18.87 13.51 -2.90
CA PRO A 192 20.15 13.41 -2.22
C PRO A 192 20.36 12.02 -1.62
N ARG A 193 19.31 11.45 -1.01
CA ARG A 193 19.32 10.13 -0.37
C ARG A 193 19.44 8.99 -1.38
N LEU A 194 18.86 9.15 -2.58
CA LEU A 194 19.11 8.23 -3.70
C LEU A 194 20.56 8.27 -4.16
N LYS A 195 21.14 9.47 -4.35
CA LYS A 195 22.55 9.64 -4.77
C LYS A 195 23.52 9.07 -3.74
N ALA A 196 23.17 9.14 -2.45
CA ALA A 196 23.93 8.56 -1.36
C ALA A 196 23.71 7.04 -1.18
N ASN A 197 22.88 6.39 -2.03
CA ASN A 197 22.48 4.99 -1.91
C ASN A 197 21.81 4.63 -0.57
N GLU A 198 21.23 5.62 0.13
CA GLU A 198 20.47 5.38 1.37
C GLU A 198 19.11 4.74 1.06
N ILE A 199 18.48 5.19 -0.03
CA ILE A 199 17.20 4.68 -0.50
C ILE A 199 17.44 3.55 -1.50
N SER A 200 17.35 2.31 -1.03
CA SER A 200 17.34 1.11 -1.88
C SER A 200 15.94 0.73 -2.38
N HIS A 201 14.90 1.11 -1.62
CA HIS A 201 13.50 0.89 -2.00
C HIS A 201 12.58 1.99 -1.46
N LEU A 202 11.56 2.37 -2.24
CA LEU A 202 10.48 3.28 -1.83
C LEU A 202 9.11 2.61 -1.83
N SER A 203 8.35 2.82 -0.77
CA SER A 203 6.92 2.52 -0.70
C SER A 203 6.16 3.84 -0.78
N VAL A 204 5.47 4.05 -1.89
CA VAL A 204 4.84 5.32 -2.25
C VAL A 204 3.34 5.25 -1.97
N PHE A 205 2.86 6.17 -1.13
CA PHE A 205 1.45 6.35 -0.80
C PHE A 205 1.06 7.77 -1.18
N ALA A 206 0.09 7.92 -2.09
CA ALA A 206 -0.28 9.22 -2.59
C ALA A 206 -1.78 9.37 -2.82
N ILE A 207 -2.32 10.53 -2.45
CA ILE A 207 -3.71 10.95 -2.71
C ILE A 207 -3.67 12.43 -3.10
N ALA A 208 -3.85 12.71 -4.39
CA ALA A 208 -3.81 14.05 -4.96
C ALA A 208 -4.62 14.05 -6.28
N PRO A 209 -4.89 15.22 -6.88
CA PRO A 209 -5.42 15.30 -8.23
C PRO A 209 -4.55 14.50 -9.23
N GLN A 210 -5.20 13.90 -10.23
CA GLN A 210 -4.56 12.99 -11.19
C GLN A 210 -3.30 13.59 -11.85
N PRO A 211 -3.29 14.87 -12.27
CA PRO A 211 -2.09 15.45 -12.87
C PRO A 211 -0.90 15.47 -11.92
N LEU A 212 -1.10 15.82 -10.64
CA LEU A 212 -0.03 15.86 -9.64
C LEU A 212 0.51 14.47 -9.30
N LEU A 213 -0.34 13.45 -9.32
CA LEU A 213 0.10 12.05 -9.18
C LEU A 213 0.97 11.61 -10.36
N ILE A 214 0.60 11.97 -11.60
CA ILE A 214 1.41 11.69 -12.78
C ILE A 214 2.73 12.46 -12.73
N LEU A 215 2.72 13.72 -12.27
CA LEU A 215 3.92 14.50 -12.03
C LEU A 215 4.83 13.83 -10.99
N LEU A 216 4.30 13.43 -9.83
CA LEU A 216 5.05 12.67 -8.82
C LEU A 216 5.71 11.45 -9.45
N GLY A 217 4.95 10.67 -10.22
CA GLY A 217 5.48 9.52 -10.93
C GLY A 217 6.67 9.86 -11.82
N SER A 218 6.57 10.91 -12.63
CA SER A 218 7.65 11.35 -13.52
C SER A 218 8.92 11.75 -12.77
N LEU A 219 8.77 12.34 -11.58
CA LEU A 219 9.86 12.74 -10.70
C LEU A 219 10.51 11.55 -9.96
N LEU A 220 9.89 10.37 -10.00
CA LEU A 220 10.39 9.12 -9.39
C LEU A 220 10.78 8.07 -10.45
N SER A 221 10.81 8.44 -11.73
CA SER A 221 11.08 7.52 -12.87
C SER A 221 12.47 6.86 -12.82
N ASP A 222 13.47 7.53 -12.26
CA ASP A 222 14.84 7.05 -12.11
C ASP A 222 15.03 6.09 -10.91
N ILE A 223 13.98 5.80 -10.17
CA ILE A 223 14.02 4.93 -8.99
C ILE A 223 13.61 3.51 -9.41
N PRO A 224 14.56 2.56 -9.53
CA PRO A 224 14.28 1.23 -10.09
C PRO A 224 13.39 0.40 -9.17
N ALA A 225 13.51 0.59 -7.86
CA ALA A 225 12.87 -0.19 -6.82
C ALA A 225 11.87 0.69 -6.03
N ALA A 226 10.73 0.98 -6.63
CA ALA A 226 9.62 1.63 -5.94
C ALA A 226 8.30 0.89 -6.18
N GLU A 227 7.52 0.76 -5.11
CA GLU A 227 6.19 0.20 -5.08
C GLU A 227 5.18 1.29 -4.76
N VAL A 228 4.20 1.48 -5.64
CA VAL A 228 3.14 2.47 -5.47
C VAL A 228 1.88 1.78 -4.98
N TYR A 229 1.40 2.13 -3.79
CA TYR A 229 0.23 1.50 -3.18
C TYR A 229 -1.09 2.14 -3.66
N GLN A 230 -2.17 1.37 -3.63
CA GLN A 230 -3.52 1.81 -3.96
C GLN A 230 -4.35 2.00 -2.69
N ARG A 231 -5.11 3.10 -2.62
CA ARG A 231 -6.14 3.30 -1.59
C ARG A 231 -7.42 2.58 -1.98
N HIS A 232 -7.76 1.49 -1.28
CA HIS A 232 -9.06 0.82 -1.38
C HIS A 232 -10.12 1.61 -0.61
N ARG A 233 -11.35 1.68 -1.14
CA ARG A 233 -12.43 2.47 -0.52
C ARG A 233 -13.26 1.65 0.46
N GLU A 234 -13.58 0.41 0.10
CA GLU A 234 -14.50 -0.46 0.85
C GLU A 234 -13.96 -1.90 0.94
N PRO A 235 -13.47 -2.34 2.12
CA PRO A 235 -13.15 -1.53 3.28
C PRO A 235 -11.94 -0.60 3.01
N SER A 236 -11.88 0.46 3.80
CA SER A 236 -10.81 1.44 3.72
C SER A 236 -9.45 0.83 4.10
N SER A 237 -8.54 0.66 3.14
CA SER A 237 -7.22 0.06 3.37
C SER A 237 -6.22 0.46 2.27
N TRP A 238 -4.93 0.25 2.53
CA TRP A 238 -3.86 0.29 1.54
C TRP A 238 -3.26 -1.09 1.23
N LYS A 239 -3.68 -2.13 1.97
CA LYS A 239 -3.18 -3.49 1.80
C LYS A 239 -3.63 -4.04 0.46
N TRP A 240 -2.67 -4.54 -0.31
CA TRP A 240 -2.96 -5.28 -1.52
C TRP A 240 -3.78 -6.53 -1.23
N GLU A 241 -4.74 -6.78 -2.10
CA GLU A 241 -5.55 -8.00 -2.13
C GLU A 241 -5.01 -8.96 -3.21
N THR A 242 -5.57 -10.17 -3.25
CA THR A 242 -5.24 -11.13 -4.31
C THR A 242 -5.75 -10.67 -5.67
N LYS A 243 -4.98 -10.95 -6.73
CA LYS A 243 -5.39 -10.62 -8.10
C LYS A 243 -6.74 -11.28 -8.43
N PRO A 244 -7.72 -10.54 -8.99
CA PRO A 244 -8.92 -11.16 -9.53
C PRO A 244 -8.56 -12.07 -10.73
N ASN A 245 -9.28 -13.18 -10.86
CA ASN A 245 -9.17 -14.04 -12.04
C ASN A 245 -9.59 -13.26 -13.29
N ASP A 246 -8.91 -13.52 -14.42
CA ASP A 246 -9.28 -13.03 -15.76
C ASP A 246 -9.39 -11.49 -15.94
N PHE A 247 -8.55 -10.72 -15.24
CA PHE A 247 -8.48 -9.26 -15.45
C PHE A 247 -7.51 -8.86 -16.58
N GLN A 248 -7.97 -7.98 -17.48
CA GLN A 248 -7.18 -7.36 -18.55
C GLN A 248 -7.64 -5.91 -18.80
N PHE A 249 -6.73 -5.03 -19.20
CA PHE A 249 -7.13 -3.73 -19.74
C PHE A 249 -7.40 -3.83 -21.25
N ILE A 250 -8.35 -3.03 -21.70
CA ILE A 250 -8.75 -2.92 -23.09
C ILE A 250 -8.15 -1.63 -23.64
N VAL A 251 -7.40 -1.73 -24.72
CA VAL A 251 -6.90 -0.58 -25.49
C VAL A 251 -7.73 -0.47 -26.76
N SER A 252 -8.42 0.65 -26.91
CA SER A 252 -9.10 1.02 -28.15
C SER A 252 -8.20 1.97 -28.92
N GLU A 253 -7.71 1.49 -30.06
CA GLU A 253 -6.89 2.25 -30.99
C GLU A 253 -7.77 3.02 -32.00
N PRO A 254 -7.31 4.18 -32.49
CA PRO A 254 -8.00 4.92 -33.54
C PRO A 254 -7.81 4.23 -34.90
N ASN A 255 -8.86 4.19 -35.71
CA ASN A 255 -8.77 3.67 -37.09
C ASN A 255 -7.94 4.58 -38.00
N GLU A 256 -8.02 5.90 -37.78
CA GLU A 256 -7.36 6.92 -38.59
C GLU A 256 -6.67 7.97 -37.70
N ILE A 257 -5.63 8.59 -38.24
CA ILE A 257 -4.91 9.69 -37.59
C ILE A 257 -5.46 11.01 -38.14
N THR A 258 -6.29 11.69 -37.36
CA THR A 258 -7.06 12.87 -37.79
C THR A 258 -6.62 14.17 -37.10
N GLY A 259 -5.54 14.11 -36.32
CA GLY A 259 -5.02 15.23 -35.54
C GLY A 259 -4.16 14.77 -34.36
N PRO A 260 -3.86 15.66 -33.39
CA PRO A 260 -2.94 15.36 -32.30
C PRO A 260 -3.42 14.18 -31.45
N PRO A 261 -2.48 13.42 -30.83
CA PRO A 261 -2.80 12.26 -30.02
C PRO A 261 -3.44 12.66 -28.69
N VAL A 262 -4.61 12.07 -28.40
CA VAL A 262 -5.31 12.20 -27.13
C VAL A 262 -5.37 10.83 -26.46
N LEU A 263 -4.75 10.69 -25.29
CA LEU A 263 -4.76 9.47 -24.49
C LEU A 263 -5.78 9.60 -23.34
N VAL A 264 -6.78 8.73 -23.35
CA VAL A 264 -7.88 8.75 -22.38
C VAL A 264 -7.80 7.50 -21.51
N PHE A 265 -7.69 7.69 -20.19
CA PHE A 265 -7.87 6.60 -19.24
C PHE A 265 -9.29 6.63 -18.70
N SER A 266 -10.12 5.64 -19.07
CA SER A 266 -11.48 5.45 -18.57
C SER A 266 -11.53 4.22 -17.67
N LEU A 267 -10.83 4.29 -16.54
CA LEU A 267 -10.61 3.15 -15.65
C LEU A 267 -11.43 3.25 -14.37
N SER A 268 -11.41 4.41 -13.72
CA SER A 268 -12.21 4.66 -12.51
C SER A 268 -13.60 5.20 -12.83
N ALA A 269 -13.76 5.80 -14.01
CA ALA A 269 -15.03 6.29 -14.55
C ALA A 269 -14.95 6.36 -16.09
N SER A 270 -16.11 6.34 -16.75
CA SER A 270 -16.20 6.52 -18.20
C SER A 270 -16.04 7.99 -18.61
N ILE A 271 -15.27 8.26 -19.66
CA ILE A 271 -15.14 9.60 -20.27
C ILE A 271 -15.68 9.56 -21.69
N THR A 272 -16.77 10.24 -22.01
CA THR A 272 -17.32 10.26 -23.39
C THR A 272 -16.49 11.15 -24.32
N ASN A 273 -16.53 10.88 -25.63
CA ASN A 273 -15.82 11.70 -26.62
C ASN A 273 -16.32 13.15 -26.67
N ASP A 274 -17.62 13.39 -26.43
CA ASP A 274 -18.19 14.74 -26.39
C ASP A 274 -17.48 15.63 -25.35
N ARG A 275 -17.11 15.07 -24.19
CA ARG A 275 -16.37 15.79 -23.15
C ARG A 275 -14.97 16.19 -23.61
N LEU A 276 -14.34 15.40 -24.48
CA LEU A 276 -13.06 15.72 -25.09
C LEU A 276 -13.24 16.82 -26.15
N PHE A 277 -14.27 16.69 -26.99
CA PHE A 277 -14.55 17.60 -28.09
C PHE A 277 -14.88 19.02 -27.64
N VAL A 278 -15.56 19.18 -26.49
CA VAL A 278 -15.78 20.50 -25.88
C VAL A 278 -14.47 21.24 -25.64
N ARG A 279 -13.40 20.52 -25.29
CA ARG A 279 -12.09 21.13 -24.97
C ARG A 279 -11.15 21.19 -26.17
N MET A 280 -11.16 20.18 -27.02
CA MET A 280 -10.14 19.95 -28.04
C MET A 280 -10.65 20.10 -29.48
N GLY A 281 -11.97 20.22 -29.67
CA GLY A 281 -12.59 20.09 -30.99
C GLY A 281 -12.61 18.63 -31.49
N LYS A 282 -13.16 18.42 -32.68
CA LYS A 282 -13.33 17.08 -33.27
C LYS A 282 -12.10 16.56 -34.01
N GLY A 283 -11.16 17.43 -34.38
CA GLY A 283 -9.94 17.09 -35.12
C GLY A 283 -8.85 16.50 -34.22
N ILE A 284 -9.18 15.46 -33.45
CA ILE A 284 -8.26 14.79 -32.52
C ILE A 284 -8.23 13.28 -32.77
N THR A 285 -7.12 12.65 -32.41
CA THR A 285 -6.97 11.20 -32.54
C THR A 285 -7.02 10.55 -31.15
N VAL A 286 -8.11 9.84 -30.84
CA VAL A 286 -8.36 9.31 -29.49
C VAL A 286 -7.85 7.87 -29.35
N TRP A 287 -6.91 7.69 -28.42
CA TRP A 287 -6.48 6.40 -27.88
C TRP A 287 -7.11 6.23 -26.50
N ARG A 288 -7.71 5.07 -26.23
CA ARG A 288 -8.44 4.86 -24.98
C ARG A 288 -8.01 3.58 -24.28
N VAL A 289 -7.75 3.70 -22.98
CA VAL A 289 -7.51 2.58 -22.08
C VAL A 289 -8.70 2.47 -21.14
N THR A 290 -9.35 1.30 -21.11
CA THR A 290 -10.54 1.04 -20.30
C THR A 290 -10.52 -0.37 -19.73
N ILE A 291 -11.49 -0.67 -18.89
CA ILE A 291 -11.86 -2.03 -18.48
C ILE A 291 -13.33 -2.28 -18.85
N PRO A 292 -13.83 -3.53 -18.83
CA PRO A 292 -15.23 -3.83 -19.18
C PRO A 292 -16.25 -3.01 -18.37
N SER A 293 -15.97 -2.77 -17.09
CA SER A 293 -16.81 -1.96 -16.21
C SER A 293 -15.96 -1.00 -15.38
N PRO A 294 -15.76 0.25 -15.81
CA PRO A 294 -14.98 1.24 -15.06
C PRO A 294 -15.62 1.58 -13.70
N HIS A 295 -14.84 1.51 -12.61
CA HIS A 295 -15.27 1.93 -11.27
C HIS A 295 -14.09 2.27 -10.35
N ASN A 296 -14.32 3.00 -9.25
CA ASN A 296 -13.23 3.53 -8.42
C ASN A 296 -12.38 2.51 -7.64
N ASP A 297 -12.78 1.23 -7.59
CA ASP A 297 -12.21 0.22 -6.67
C ASP A 297 -11.77 -1.07 -7.38
N PHE A 298 -11.62 -1.05 -8.71
CA PHE A 298 -11.26 -2.27 -9.47
C PHE A 298 -9.81 -2.73 -9.25
N LEU A 299 -8.93 -1.80 -8.87
CA LEU A 299 -7.51 -2.08 -8.68
C LEU A 299 -7.30 -2.66 -7.29
N LYS A 300 -7.08 -3.96 -7.23
CA LYS A 300 -7.00 -4.78 -6.03
C LYS A 300 -5.60 -5.34 -5.77
N SER A 301 -4.78 -5.54 -6.81
CA SER A 301 -3.50 -6.23 -6.66
C SER A 301 -2.32 -5.62 -7.42
N ARG A 302 -1.11 -5.94 -6.93
CA ARG A 302 0.18 -5.60 -7.56
C ARG A 302 0.28 -6.06 -9.00
N GLN A 303 -0.27 -7.23 -9.31
CA GLN A 303 -0.23 -7.81 -10.65
C GLN A 303 -1.06 -6.98 -11.65
N GLN A 304 -2.15 -6.34 -11.22
CA GLN A 304 -2.91 -5.43 -12.09
C GLN A 304 -2.11 -4.16 -12.41
N ALA A 305 -1.42 -3.58 -11.42
CA ALA A 305 -0.52 -2.44 -11.64
C ALA A 305 0.67 -2.81 -12.55
N GLN A 306 1.21 -4.03 -12.41
CA GLN A 306 2.23 -4.54 -13.32
C GLN A 306 1.73 -4.71 -14.76
N ALA A 307 0.54 -5.31 -14.95
CA ALA A 307 -0.07 -5.46 -16.26
C ALA A 307 -0.33 -4.10 -16.92
N PHE A 308 -0.77 -3.11 -16.14
CA PHE A 308 -0.91 -1.73 -16.61
C PHE A 308 0.42 -1.18 -17.12
N ARG A 309 1.50 -1.27 -16.32
CA ARG A 309 2.82 -0.77 -16.73
C ARG A 309 3.32 -1.42 -18.03
N GLN A 310 3.10 -2.72 -18.20
CA GLN A 310 3.49 -3.43 -19.42
C GLN A 310 2.72 -2.94 -20.64
N GLN A 311 1.39 -2.86 -20.54
CA GLN A 311 0.52 -2.48 -21.65
C GLN A 311 0.69 -1.01 -22.05
N ILE A 312 0.87 -0.12 -21.07
CA ILE A 312 1.01 1.31 -21.36
C ILE A 312 2.37 1.66 -21.97
N ARG A 313 3.46 0.96 -21.61
CA ARG A 313 4.76 1.14 -22.31
C ARG A 313 4.61 0.91 -23.80
N THR A 314 4.03 -0.23 -24.19
CA THR A 314 3.78 -0.57 -25.59
C THR A 314 2.84 0.44 -26.26
N LEU A 315 1.79 0.88 -25.57
CA LEU A 315 0.86 1.88 -26.11
C LEU A 315 1.54 3.23 -26.37
N MET A 316 2.40 3.70 -25.46
CA MET A 316 3.11 4.97 -25.63
C MET A 316 4.06 4.92 -26.84
N ASP A 317 4.78 3.82 -27.01
CA ASP A 317 5.62 3.58 -28.20
C ASP A 317 4.78 3.57 -29.48
N HIS A 318 3.61 2.91 -29.46
CA HIS A 318 2.69 2.87 -30.60
C HIS A 318 2.12 4.24 -30.96
N ILE A 319 1.74 5.05 -29.96
CA ILE A 319 1.27 6.42 -30.17
C ILE A 319 2.38 7.23 -30.84
N LYS A 320 3.61 7.18 -30.31
CA LYS A 320 4.76 7.89 -30.87
C LYS A 320 5.04 7.45 -32.31
N LEU A 321 5.02 6.15 -32.60
CA LEU A 321 5.25 5.62 -33.94
C LEU A 321 4.21 6.13 -34.96
N ARG A 322 2.95 6.26 -34.54
CA ARG A 322 1.83 6.66 -35.43
C ARG A 322 1.73 8.17 -35.64
N HIS A 323 2.19 8.97 -34.68
CA HIS A 323 2.05 10.43 -34.67
C HIS A 323 3.36 11.18 -34.98
N GLY A 324 4.51 10.53 -34.79
CA GLY A 324 5.84 11.15 -34.95
C GLY A 324 6.42 11.68 -33.64
N GLU A 325 7.69 12.11 -33.68
CA GLU A 325 8.47 12.46 -32.48
C GLU A 325 8.25 13.88 -31.94
N ASN A 326 7.58 14.75 -32.70
CA ASN A 326 7.44 16.17 -32.38
C ASN A 326 6.04 16.53 -31.83
N GLU A 327 5.24 15.53 -31.49
CA GLU A 327 3.86 15.72 -31.01
C GLU A 327 3.77 15.79 -29.48
N ILE A 328 2.63 16.28 -28.99
CA ILE A 328 2.30 16.32 -27.56
C ILE A 328 1.12 15.38 -27.32
N ILE A 329 1.25 14.47 -26.36
CA ILE A 329 0.13 13.60 -25.96
C ILE A 329 -0.74 14.37 -24.97
N HIS A 330 -2.00 14.58 -25.35
CA HIS A 330 -3.02 15.17 -24.49
C HIS A 330 -3.68 14.09 -23.62
N VAL A 331 -3.48 14.15 -22.31
CA VAL A 331 -3.89 13.08 -21.39
C VAL A 331 -5.13 13.47 -20.58
N PHE A 332 -6.17 12.64 -20.64
CA PHE A 332 -7.43 12.80 -19.90
C PHE A 332 -7.60 11.60 -18.94
N PRO A 333 -7.16 11.74 -17.68
CA PRO A 333 -7.14 10.63 -16.73
C PRO A 333 -8.42 10.52 -15.90
N ALA A 334 -9.03 9.35 -15.90
CA ALA A 334 -9.93 8.86 -14.85
C ALA A 334 -9.45 7.47 -14.43
N MET A 335 -8.56 7.41 -13.43
CA MET A 335 -7.91 6.17 -13.02
C MET A 335 -7.60 6.11 -11.50
N PRO A 336 -7.32 4.91 -10.96
CA PRO A 336 -6.87 4.77 -9.58
C PRO A 336 -5.56 5.52 -9.32
N VAL A 337 -5.38 6.02 -8.09
CA VAL A 337 -4.22 6.84 -7.70
C VAL A 337 -2.89 6.13 -7.94
N CYS A 338 -2.84 4.82 -7.72
CA CYS A 338 -1.65 4.01 -8.01
C CYS A 338 -1.28 4.07 -9.50
N LEU A 339 -2.26 3.88 -10.40
CA LEU A 339 -1.97 3.87 -11.84
C LEU A 339 -1.60 5.25 -12.38
N ALA A 340 -2.07 6.33 -11.77
CA ALA A 340 -1.67 7.69 -12.13
C ALA A 340 -0.19 7.94 -11.84
N VAL A 341 0.28 7.58 -10.65
CA VAL A 341 1.72 7.64 -10.31
C VAL A 341 2.52 6.69 -11.19
N GLU A 342 2.05 5.46 -11.39
CA GLU A 342 2.76 4.50 -12.24
C GLU A 342 2.85 4.97 -13.68
N PHE A 343 1.81 5.60 -14.24
CA PHE A 343 1.86 6.19 -15.58
C PHE A 343 2.96 7.24 -15.68
N GLY A 344 3.07 8.14 -14.68
CA GLY A 344 4.17 9.09 -14.61
C GLY A 344 5.55 8.43 -14.55
N ARG A 345 5.69 7.34 -13.78
CA ARG A 345 6.96 6.59 -13.65
C ARG A 345 7.40 5.90 -14.93
N LEU A 346 6.48 5.65 -15.87
CA LEU A 346 6.82 5.07 -17.16
C LEU A 346 7.60 6.02 -18.05
N LEU A 347 7.45 7.33 -17.84
CA LEU A 347 8.01 8.35 -18.72
C LEU A 347 9.53 8.40 -18.65
N MET A 348 10.17 8.26 -19.81
CA MET A 348 11.58 8.48 -20.04
C MET A 348 11.78 9.88 -20.64
N PRO A 349 12.36 10.85 -19.87
CA PRO A 349 12.44 12.26 -20.29
C PRO A 349 13.12 12.54 -21.63
N LYS A 350 13.95 11.62 -22.14
CA LYS A 350 14.68 11.77 -23.41
C LYS A 350 14.06 11.02 -24.59
N ALA A 351 13.12 10.12 -24.34
CA ALA A 351 12.62 9.19 -25.35
C ALA A 351 11.13 9.37 -25.64
N ASP A 352 10.34 9.62 -24.61
CA ASP A 352 8.88 9.71 -24.71
C ASP A 352 8.41 11.10 -25.11
N LEU A 353 7.26 11.14 -25.79
CA LEU A 353 6.61 12.39 -26.14
C LEU A 353 6.23 13.18 -24.88
N PRO A 354 6.32 14.53 -24.93
CA PRO A 354 5.80 15.38 -23.87
C PRO A 354 4.31 15.14 -23.61
N LEU A 355 3.90 15.35 -22.36
CA LEU A 355 2.51 15.23 -21.95
C LEU A 355 1.91 16.59 -21.63
N ARG A 356 0.67 16.79 -22.08
CA ARG A 356 -0.22 17.84 -21.60
C ARG A 356 -1.39 17.20 -20.85
N ILE A 357 -1.47 17.42 -19.55
CA ILE A 357 -2.39 16.68 -18.68
C ILE A 357 -3.55 17.57 -18.28
N TYR A 358 -4.75 17.00 -18.36
CA TYR A 358 -6.01 17.66 -18.04
C TYR A 358 -6.57 17.13 -16.71
N ASP A 359 -7.24 18.00 -15.97
CA ASP A 359 -7.97 17.67 -14.75
C ASP A 359 -9.48 17.90 -14.96
N GLU A 360 -10.31 16.99 -14.44
CA GLU A 360 -11.76 17.15 -14.49
C GLU A 360 -12.22 18.07 -13.36
N ASN A 361 -12.57 19.31 -13.71
CA ASN A 361 -13.01 20.30 -12.73
C ASN A 361 -14.44 20.77 -13.02
N LYS A 362 -15.40 20.35 -12.19
CA LYS A 362 -16.80 20.73 -12.33
C LYS A 362 -17.02 22.24 -12.25
N ALA A 363 -16.26 22.95 -11.42
CA ALA A 363 -16.37 24.40 -11.28
C ALA A 363 -15.88 25.16 -12.54
N LYS A 364 -15.14 24.48 -13.42
CA LYS A 364 -14.67 25.01 -14.71
C LYS A 364 -15.39 24.42 -15.93
N GLY A 365 -16.46 23.65 -15.71
CA GLY A 365 -17.26 23.09 -16.81
C GLY A 365 -16.64 21.84 -17.47
N GLY A 366 -15.77 21.12 -16.76
CA GLY A 366 -15.18 19.86 -17.22
C GLY A 366 -13.65 19.90 -17.26
N PHE A 367 -13.06 19.26 -18.26
CA PHE A 367 -11.61 19.12 -18.36
C PHE A 367 -10.90 20.45 -18.65
N VAL A 368 -9.99 20.82 -17.77
CA VAL A 368 -9.09 21.96 -17.93
C VAL A 368 -7.64 21.50 -17.96
N HIS A 369 -6.80 22.24 -18.69
CA HIS A 369 -5.37 21.99 -18.65
C HIS A 369 -4.83 22.30 -17.25
N ALA A 370 -4.07 21.36 -16.68
CA ALA A 370 -3.53 21.46 -15.34
C ALA A 370 -2.01 21.63 -15.35
N LEU A 371 -1.28 20.72 -16.00
CA LEU A 371 0.17 20.76 -16.07
C LEU A 371 0.74 20.08 -17.31
N ASP A 372 2.01 20.38 -17.57
CA ASP A 372 2.80 19.87 -18.68
C ASP A 372 4.01 19.08 -18.13
N ILE A 373 4.32 17.91 -18.71
CA ILE A 373 5.49 17.09 -18.34
C ILE A 373 6.38 16.90 -19.57
N ASN A 374 7.69 17.05 -19.38
CA ASN A 374 8.72 16.98 -20.43
C ASN A 374 8.54 17.99 -21.58
N LEU A 375 7.72 19.03 -21.39
CA LEU A 375 7.69 20.18 -22.28
C LEU A 375 8.81 21.17 -21.92
N PRO A 376 9.53 21.73 -22.91
CA PRO A 376 10.44 22.83 -22.65
C PRO A 376 9.67 23.99 -22.01
N LYS A 377 10.17 24.52 -20.89
CA LYS A 377 9.61 25.75 -20.33
C LYS A 377 9.75 26.84 -21.40
N ARG A 378 8.63 27.45 -21.80
CA ARG A 378 8.68 28.63 -22.69
C ARG A 378 9.39 29.74 -21.89
N ASN A 379 10.51 30.22 -22.42
CA ASN A 379 11.26 31.35 -21.86
C ASN A 379 10.42 32.62 -21.77
#